data_AF-A0AB33L6H1-F1
#
_entry.id   AF-A0AB33L6H1-F1
#
_cell.length_a   1.000
_cell.length_b   1.000
_cell.length_c   1.000
_cell.angle_alpha   90.00
_cell.angle_beta   90.00
_cell.angle_gamma   90.00
#
_symmetry.space_group_name_H-M   'P 1'
#
loop_
_entity.id
_entity.type
_entity.pdbx_description
1 polymer ?
#
loop_
_entity_poly.entity_id
_entity_poly.type
_entity_poly.pdbx_seq_one_letter_code
_entity_poly.pdbx_strand_id
1 'polypeptide(L)'
;MQLTDQHIKHLYKFTRQHFVEHYDVQTELVDHLANDIEQIWEENPTLTFEQARDKSFKKFGVFGFMNVVEEKQKQMNKKYFLIILGFVKQWFSIPKIVLTFSMFYCFYLLLQFSFSKNLFNGFFFIVILIEFFMLFKKRKKLNVKFKKTGKKWMLEGIIQTQNHGNVVFLLFYIFQFITPSSYENLSGFTSVIIAFVTTLAIIIGYISLIIIPNKAKKLLEEQYPEYKFTNN
;
A
#
# COMPACT_ATOMS: atom_id res chain seq x y z
N MET A 1 -15.09 20.60 -30.52
CA MET A 1 -14.31 21.72 -29.93
C MET A 1 -13.18 21.12 -29.12
N GLN A 2 -12.01 21.76 -29.03
CA GLN A 2 -10.90 21.26 -28.21
C GLN A 2 -10.85 21.94 -26.84
N LEU A 3 -10.48 21.18 -25.82
CA LEU A 3 -10.30 21.71 -24.47
C LEU A 3 -9.08 22.63 -24.36
N THR A 4 -9.21 23.68 -23.54
CA THR A 4 -8.11 24.59 -23.22
C THR A 4 -7.41 24.15 -21.92
N ASP A 5 -6.19 24.63 -21.68
CA ASP A 5 -5.49 24.41 -20.42
C ASP A 5 -6.27 24.87 -19.19
N GLN A 6 -7.11 25.91 -19.34
CA GLN A 6 -7.99 26.39 -18.27
C GLN A 6 -9.09 25.38 -17.95
N HIS A 7 -9.67 24.75 -18.97
CA HIS A 7 -10.64 23.68 -18.79
C HIS A 7 -10.02 22.48 -18.08
N ILE A 8 -8.81 22.06 -18.47
CA ILE A 8 -8.10 20.97 -17.80
C ILE A 8 -7.84 21.29 -16.33
N LYS A 9 -7.37 22.50 -16.00
CA LYS A 9 -7.22 22.93 -14.60
C LYS A 9 -8.53 22.89 -13.83
N HIS A 10 -9.64 23.25 -14.48
CA HIS A 10 -10.97 23.16 -13.87
C HIS A 10 -11.39 21.71 -13.61
N LEU A 11 -11.09 20.78 -14.52
CA LEU A 11 -11.36 19.36 -14.32
C LEU A 11 -10.56 18.79 -13.13
N TYR A 12 -9.27 19.14 -12.98
CA TYR A 12 -8.49 18.74 -11.80
C TYR A 12 -9.10 19.28 -10.48
N LYS A 13 -9.55 20.55 -10.48
CA LYS A 13 -10.23 21.13 -9.32
C LYS A 13 -11.54 20.40 -9.03
N PHE A 14 -12.31 20.11 -10.07
CA PHE A 14 -13.57 19.38 -10.00
C PHE A 14 -13.37 17.98 -9.41
N THR A 15 -12.45 17.18 -9.95
CA THR A 15 -12.16 15.82 -9.40
C THR A 15 -11.77 15.87 -7.93
N ARG A 16 -11.00 16.89 -7.51
CA ARG A 16 -10.60 17.06 -6.11
C ARG A 16 -11.78 17.47 -5.21
N GLN A 17 -12.70 18.30 -5.70
CA GLN A 17 -13.95 18.65 -4.99
C GLN A 17 -14.85 17.42 -4.82
N HIS A 18 -14.75 16.45 -5.73
CA HIS A 18 -15.42 15.16 -5.67
C HIS A 18 -14.56 14.06 -5.01
N PHE A 19 -13.74 14.45 -4.01
CA PHE A 19 -12.99 13.56 -3.12
C PHE A 19 -11.94 12.64 -3.77
N VAL A 20 -11.52 12.93 -5.00
CA VAL A 20 -10.40 12.22 -5.63
C VAL A 20 -9.10 12.85 -5.15
N GLU A 21 -8.46 12.27 -4.13
CA GLU A 21 -7.25 12.86 -3.54
C GLU A 21 -5.94 12.50 -4.25
N HIS A 22 -5.92 11.35 -4.93
CA HIS A 22 -4.71 10.80 -5.55
C HIS A 22 -4.53 11.36 -6.95
N TYR A 23 -3.36 11.96 -7.20
CA TYR A 23 -3.03 12.64 -8.44
C TYR A 23 -3.08 11.71 -9.66
N ASP A 24 -2.59 10.49 -9.54
CA ASP A 24 -2.67 9.48 -10.61
C ASP A 24 -4.12 9.17 -11.00
N VAL A 25 -5.00 9.06 -10.02
CA VAL A 25 -6.44 8.83 -10.28
C VAL A 25 -7.12 10.08 -10.82
N GLN A 26 -6.73 11.27 -10.35
CA GLN A 26 -7.21 12.53 -10.92
C GLN A 26 -6.84 12.63 -12.40
N THR A 27 -5.58 12.35 -12.76
CA THR A 27 -5.13 12.44 -14.16
C THR A 27 -5.94 11.51 -15.06
N GLU A 28 -6.20 10.27 -14.64
CA GLU A 28 -7.04 9.33 -15.40
C GLU A 28 -8.49 9.82 -15.53
N LEU A 29 -9.09 10.33 -14.45
CA LEU A 29 -10.45 10.86 -14.49
C LEU A 29 -10.55 12.15 -15.32
N VAL A 30 -9.55 13.02 -15.24
CA VAL A 30 -9.50 14.25 -16.05
C VAL A 30 -9.40 13.91 -17.54
N ASP A 31 -8.58 12.92 -17.91
CA ASP A 31 -8.50 12.43 -19.29
C ASP A 31 -9.85 11.86 -19.76
N HIS A 32 -10.50 11.03 -18.94
CA HIS A 32 -11.84 10.52 -19.26
C HIS A 32 -12.88 11.64 -19.42
N LEU A 33 -12.93 12.59 -18.48
CA LEU A 33 -13.86 13.72 -18.54
C LEU A 33 -13.57 14.60 -19.76
N ALA A 34 -12.29 14.81 -20.09
CA ALA A 34 -11.89 15.62 -21.22
C ALA A 34 -12.39 15.01 -22.54
N ASN A 35 -12.09 13.73 -22.77
CA ASN A 35 -12.53 13.01 -23.96
C ASN A 35 -14.07 12.97 -24.08
N ASP A 36 -14.76 12.73 -22.96
CA ASP A 36 -16.23 12.76 -22.92
C ASP A 36 -16.82 14.14 -23.29
N ILE A 37 -16.22 15.22 -22.81
CA ILE A 37 -16.69 16.59 -23.08
C ILE A 37 -16.51 16.93 -24.55
N GLU A 38 -15.38 16.56 -25.15
CA GLU A 38 -15.13 16.78 -26.58
C GLU A 38 -16.15 16.02 -27.43
N GLN A 39 -16.45 14.76 -27.08
CA GLN A 39 -17.51 13.98 -27.74
C GLN A 39 -18.90 14.63 -27.56
N ILE A 40 -19.23 15.09 -26.34
CA ILE A 40 -20.50 15.78 -26.08
C ILE A 40 -20.63 17.05 -26.92
N TRP A 41 -19.53 17.77 -27.16
CA TRP A 41 -19.51 18.96 -28.02
C TRP A 41 -19.60 18.63 -29.51
N GLU A 42 -19.12 17.48 -29.96
CA GLU A 42 -19.37 17.02 -31.34
C GLU A 42 -20.86 16.76 -31.56
N GLU A 43 -21.53 16.13 -30.59
CA GLU A 43 -22.96 15.84 -30.66
C GLU A 43 -23.82 17.09 -30.42
N ASN A 44 -23.40 18.00 -29.53
CA ASN A 44 -24.14 19.19 -29.12
C ASN A 44 -23.22 20.41 -28.96
N PRO A 45 -22.86 21.10 -30.05
CA PRO A 45 -21.88 22.19 -30.04
C PRO A 45 -22.28 23.44 -29.24
N THR A 46 -23.56 23.55 -28.85
CA THR A 46 -24.12 24.71 -28.14
C THR A 46 -23.95 24.63 -26.62
N LEU A 47 -23.55 23.47 -26.08
CA LEU A 47 -23.38 23.29 -24.64
C LEU A 47 -22.17 24.05 -24.12
N THR A 48 -22.33 24.71 -22.97
CA THR A 48 -21.17 25.27 -22.27
C THR A 48 -20.28 24.16 -21.71
N PHE A 49 -19.03 24.50 -21.40
CA PHE A 49 -18.09 23.56 -20.78
C PHE A 49 -18.64 22.95 -19.47
N GLU A 50 -19.25 23.75 -18.60
CA GLU A 50 -19.82 23.28 -17.34
C GLU A 50 -20.98 22.33 -17.57
N GLN A 51 -21.85 22.61 -18.56
CA GLN A 51 -22.95 21.73 -18.91
C GLN A 51 -22.46 20.39 -19.47
N ALA A 52 -21.46 20.42 -20.34
CA ALA A 52 -20.84 19.21 -20.89
C ALA A 52 -20.13 18.40 -19.79
N ARG A 53 -19.38 19.07 -18.89
CA ARG A 53 -18.75 18.45 -17.73
C ARG A 53 -19.78 17.77 -16.83
N ASP A 54 -20.85 18.46 -16.46
CA ASP A 54 -21.87 17.91 -15.57
C ASP A 54 -22.62 16.75 -16.22
N LYS A 55 -22.83 16.79 -17.54
CA LYS A 55 -23.37 15.68 -18.32
C LYS A 55 -22.42 14.47 -18.34
N SER A 56 -21.11 14.67 -18.52
CA SER A 56 -20.11 13.61 -18.41
C SER A 56 -20.04 13.05 -16.98
N PHE A 57 -20.02 13.90 -15.95
CA PHE A 57 -19.98 13.48 -14.55
C PHE A 57 -21.21 12.63 -14.16
N LYS A 58 -22.40 12.95 -14.67
CA LYS A 58 -23.61 12.16 -14.43
C LYS A 58 -23.50 10.70 -14.89
N LYS A 59 -22.62 10.38 -15.86
CA LYS A 59 -22.38 9.00 -16.31
C LYS A 59 -21.81 8.11 -15.19
N PHE A 60 -21.16 8.70 -14.18
CA PHE A 60 -20.60 7.98 -13.03
C PHE A 60 -21.67 7.60 -11.98
N GLY A 61 -22.91 8.05 -12.15
CA GLY A 61 -24.03 7.70 -11.27
C GLY A 61 -23.98 8.38 -9.90
N VAL A 62 -24.84 7.91 -8.98
CA VAL A 62 -25.07 8.55 -7.67
C VAL A 62 -23.83 8.60 -6.79
N PHE A 63 -22.93 7.63 -6.94
CA PHE A 63 -21.68 7.55 -6.18
C PHE A 63 -20.53 8.37 -6.79
N GLY A 64 -20.75 8.99 -7.96
CA GLY A 64 -19.72 9.76 -8.66
C GLY A 64 -18.43 8.95 -8.85
N PHE A 65 -17.29 9.54 -8.52
CA PHE A 65 -15.98 8.89 -8.72
C PHE A 65 -15.64 7.78 -7.71
N MET A 66 -16.44 7.55 -6.68
CA MET A 66 -16.10 6.61 -5.60
C MET A 66 -15.83 5.21 -6.13
N ASN A 67 -16.68 4.69 -7.03
CA ASN A 67 -16.49 3.37 -7.62
C ASN A 67 -15.16 3.26 -8.39
N VAL A 68 -14.79 4.31 -9.14
CA VAL A 68 -13.53 4.33 -9.89
C VAL A 68 -12.33 4.37 -8.94
N VAL A 69 -12.40 5.20 -7.91
CA VAL A 69 -11.35 5.29 -6.88
C VAL A 69 -11.17 3.95 -6.17
N GLU A 70 -12.25 3.26 -5.81
CA GLU A 70 -12.21 1.95 -5.17
C GLU A 70 -11.59 0.88 -6.08
N GLU A 71 -11.99 0.84 -7.35
CA GLU A 71 -11.41 -0.11 -8.31
C GLU A 71 -9.92 0.15 -8.53
N LYS A 72 -9.50 1.42 -8.62
CA LYS A 72 -8.08 1.78 -8.68
C LYS A 72 -7.33 1.37 -7.42
N GLN A 73 -7.94 1.57 -6.25
CA GLN A 73 -7.36 1.15 -4.98
C GLN A 73 -7.19 -0.38 -4.91
N LYS A 74 -8.17 -1.17 -5.38
CA LYS A 74 -8.06 -2.63 -5.47
C LYS A 74 -6.95 -3.05 -6.44
N GLN A 75 -6.88 -2.40 -7.61
CA GLN A 75 -5.83 -2.66 -8.61
C GLN A 75 -4.44 -2.40 -8.03
N MET A 76 -4.25 -1.27 -7.34
CA MET A 76 -2.97 -0.91 -6.74
C MET A 76 -2.60 -1.82 -5.56
N ASN A 77 -3.57 -2.25 -4.76
CA ASN A 77 -3.34 -3.25 -3.70
C ASN A 77 -2.91 -4.60 -4.28
N LYS A 78 -3.56 -5.09 -5.34
CA LYS A 78 -3.16 -6.32 -6.04
C LYS A 78 -1.74 -6.20 -6.59
N LYS A 79 -1.39 -5.06 -7.19
CA LYS A 79 -0.02 -4.79 -7.66
C LYS A 79 0.98 -4.80 -6.50
N TYR A 80 0.65 -4.14 -5.39
CA TYR A 80 1.51 -4.13 -4.21
C TYR A 80 1.74 -5.53 -3.63
N PHE A 81 0.71 -6.38 -3.61
CA PHE A 81 0.84 -7.78 -3.21
C PHE A 81 1.82 -8.55 -4.12
N LEU A 82 1.73 -8.38 -5.43
CA LEU A 82 2.68 -8.98 -6.38
C LEU A 82 4.11 -8.47 -6.17
N ILE A 83 4.28 -7.19 -5.82
CA ILE A 83 5.59 -6.62 -5.45
C ILE A 83 6.14 -7.33 -4.21
N ILE A 84 5.34 -7.51 -3.16
CA ILE A 84 5.74 -8.25 -1.95
C ILE A 84 6.17 -9.67 -2.32
N LEU A 85 5.35 -10.41 -3.08
CA LEU A 85 5.68 -11.77 -3.51
C LEU A 85 6.99 -11.83 -4.30
N GLY A 86 7.25 -10.86 -5.17
CA GLY A 86 8.51 -10.75 -5.90
C GLY A 86 9.71 -10.62 -4.96
N PHE A 87 9.63 -9.76 -3.95
CA PHE A 87 10.69 -9.59 -2.96
C PHE A 87 10.85 -10.79 -2.02
N VAL A 88 9.75 -11.43 -1.62
CA VAL A 88 9.77 -12.67 -0.83
C VAL A 88 10.45 -13.77 -1.62
N LYS A 89 10.10 -13.97 -2.89
CA LYS A 89 10.78 -14.95 -3.76
C LYS A 89 12.28 -14.68 -3.88
N GLN A 90 12.67 -13.41 -4.02
CA GLN A 90 14.08 -13.02 -4.03
C GLN A 90 14.78 -13.25 -2.68
N TRP A 91 14.07 -13.20 -1.55
CA TRP A 91 14.64 -13.43 -0.23
C TRP A 91 15.14 -14.86 -0.04
N PHE A 92 14.45 -15.86 -0.58
CA PHE A 92 14.84 -17.26 -0.47
C PHE A 92 15.96 -17.68 -1.44
N SER A 93 16.73 -16.72 -1.95
CA SER A 93 17.96 -16.98 -2.69
C SER A 93 19.16 -17.16 -1.75
N ILE A 94 20.20 -17.86 -2.22
CA ILE A 94 21.47 -18.00 -1.48
C ILE A 94 22.17 -16.63 -1.43
N PRO A 95 22.72 -16.19 -0.27
CA PRO A 95 22.92 -16.93 0.98
C PRO A 95 21.78 -16.78 2.02
N LYS A 96 20.78 -15.93 1.76
CA LYS A 96 19.73 -15.57 2.73
C LYS A 96 18.86 -16.75 3.17
N ILE A 97 18.74 -17.79 2.36
CA ILE A 97 18.04 -19.01 2.76
C ILE A 97 18.68 -19.68 3.99
N VAL A 98 20.01 -19.64 4.11
CA VAL A 98 20.73 -20.18 5.28
C VAL A 98 20.35 -19.39 6.53
N LEU A 99 20.34 -18.05 6.42
CA LEU A 99 19.90 -17.17 7.51
C LEU A 99 18.46 -17.48 7.94
N THR A 100 17.56 -17.75 6.98
CA THR A 100 16.17 -18.13 7.28
C THR A 100 16.09 -19.44 8.07
N PHE A 101 16.84 -20.47 7.68
CA PHE A 101 16.88 -21.74 8.42
C PHE A 101 17.50 -21.58 9.81
N SER A 102 18.59 -20.80 9.94
CA SER A 102 19.19 -20.48 11.23
C SER A 102 18.21 -19.75 12.15
N MET A 103 17.46 -18.78 11.62
CA MET A 103 16.45 -18.03 12.37
C MET A 103 15.29 -18.93 12.82
N PHE A 104 14.79 -19.78 11.93
CA PHE A 104 13.78 -20.79 12.26
C PHE A 104 14.23 -21.72 13.39
N TYR A 105 15.43 -22.28 13.27
CA TYR A 105 15.97 -23.18 14.29
C TYR A 105 16.18 -22.46 15.63
N CYS A 106 16.65 -21.22 15.61
CA CYS A 106 16.77 -20.39 16.80
C CYS A 106 15.41 -20.20 17.51
N PHE A 107 14.35 -19.84 16.79
CA PHE A 107 13.02 -19.71 17.37
C PHE A 107 12.48 -21.03 17.91
N TYR A 108 12.72 -22.13 17.21
CA TYR A 108 12.33 -23.46 17.69
C TYR A 108 13.01 -23.82 19.03
N LEU A 109 14.31 -23.53 19.16
CA LEU A 109 15.03 -23.73 20.42
C LEU A 109 14.52 -22.81 21.53
N LEU A 110 14.23 -21.54 21.23
CA LEU A 110 13.68 -20.59 22.20
C LEU A 110 12.33 -21.04 22.77
N LEU A 111 11.52 -21.77 22.00
CA LEU A 111 10.24 -22.31 22.46
C LEU A 111 10.38 -23.44 23.49
N GLN A 112 11.55 -24.09 23.59
CA GLN A 112 11.79 -25.19 24.55
C GLN A 112 12.02 -24.68 25.98
N PHE A 113 12.24 -23.39 26.18
CA PHE A 113 12.43 -22.81 27.51
C PHE A 113 11.09 -22.48 28.19
N SER A 114 11.04 -22.58 29.51
CA SER A 114 9.84 -22.28 30.31
C SER A 114 9.38 -20.82 30.24
N PHE A 115 10.30 -19.88 29.97
CA PHE A 115 10.00 -18.45 29.86
C PHE A 115 9.67 -17.99 28.43
N SER A 116 9.61 -18.91 27.47
CA SER A 116 9.38 -18.66 26.04
C SER A 116 8.17 -17.79 25.74
N LYS A 117 7.02 -18.03 26.39
CA LYS A 117 5.81 -17.23 26.22
C LYS A 117 6.05 -15.74 26.49
N ASN A 118 6.67 -15.42 27.62
CA ASN A 118 6.94 -14.03 28.00
C ASN A 118 7.96 -13.39 27.06
N LEU A 119 8.97 -14.16 26.63
CA LEU A 119 9.96 -13.70 25.65
C LEU A 119 9.32 -13.35 24.30
N PHE A 120 8.50 -14.22 23.72
CA PHE A 120 7.87 -13.97 22.43
C PHE A 120 6.86 -12.81 22.51
N ASN A 121 6.07 -12.74 23.59
CA ASN A 121 5.17 -11.60 23.81
C ASN A 121 5.93 -10.28 23.89
N GLY A 122 7.02 -10.23 24.66
CA GLY A 122 7.88 -9.04 24.74
C GLY A 122 8.51 -8.69 23.39
N PHE A 123 9.00 -9.68 22.65
CA PHE A 123 9.55 -9.51 21.32
C PHE A 123 8.52 -8.91 20.34
N PHE A 124 7.33 -9.50 20.24
CA PHE A 124 6.28 -8.98 19.36
C PHE A 124 5.80 -7.59 19.78
N PHE A 125 5.72 -7.32 21.08
CA PHE A 125 5.39 -5.99 21.59
C PHE A 125 6.40 -4.94 21.11
N ILE A 126 7.71 -5.24 21.18
CA ILE A 126 8.77 -4.38 20.67
C ILE A 126 8.66 -4.19 19.15
N VAL A 127 8.41 -5.27 18.39
CA VAL A 127 8.22 -5.20 16.93
C VAL A 127 7.05 -4.27 16.58
N ILE A 128 5.92 -4.39 17.28
CA ILE A 128 4.75 -3.53 17.10
C ILE A 128 5.09 -2.06 17.40
N LEU A 129 5.84 -1.78 18.47
CA LEU A 129 6.27 -0.41 18.78
C LEU A 129 7.16 0.18 17.67
N ILE A 130 8.12 -0.60 17.17
CA ILE A 130 8.99 -0.20 16.06
C ILE A 130 8.15 0.09 14.81
N GLU A 131 7.15 -0.74 14.53
CA GLU A 131 6.23 -0.54 13.41
C GLU A 131 5.44 0.76 13.51
N PHE A 132 4.81 1.00 14.66
CA PHE A 132 4.07 2.25 14.88
C PHE A 132 4.98 3.47 14.71
N PHE A 133 6.19 3.42 15.25
CA PHE A 133 7.18 4.50 15.09
C PHE A 133 7.56 4.71 13.61
N MET A 134 7.84 3.63 12.89
CA MET A 134 8.20 3.68 11.47
C MET A 134 7.05 4.20 10.60
N LEU A 135 5.81 3.76 10.86
CA LEU A 135 4.60 4.23 10.19
C LEU A 135 4.39 5.72 10.43
N PHE A 136 4.54 6.18 11.68
CA PHE A 136 4.43 7.60 12.01
C PHE A 136 5.47 8.44 11.27
N LYS A 137 6.74 8.00 11.26
CA LYS A 137 7.82 8.67 10.54
C LYS A 137 7.54 8.74 9.04
N LYS A 138 7.05 7.67 8.43
CA LYS A 138 6.69 7.60 6.99
C LYS A 138 5.51 8.50 6.66
N ARG A 139 4.44 8.48 7.47
CA ARG A 139 3.29 9.40 7.33
C ARG A 139 3.73 10.86 7.39
N LYS A 140 4.59 11.21 8.35
CA LYS A 140 5.15 12.57 8.43
C LYS A 140 5.95 12.94 7.18
N LYS A 141 6.78 12.02 6.66
CA LYS A 141 7.54 12.22 5.41
C LYS A 141 6.62 12.44 4.20
N LEU A 142 5.57 11.64 4.06
CA LEU A 142 4.56 11.81 3.02
C LEU A 142 3.85 13.17 3.11
N ASN A 143 3.45 13.58 4.31
CA ASN A 143 2.79 14.86 4.51
C ASN A 143 3.71 16.04 4.17
N VAL A 144 5.00 15.97 4.53
CA VAL A 144 5.99 16.98 4.12
C VAL A 144 6.16 17.01 2.61
N LYS A 145 6.22 15.85 1.96
CA LYS A 145 6.31 15.76 0.50
C LYS A 145 5.08 16.35 -0.18
N PHE A 146 3.88 16.00 0.30
CA PHE A 146 2.63 16.55 -0.21
C PHE A 146 2.57 18.07 -0.07
N LYS A 147 3.03 18.64 1.05
CA LYS A 147 3.13 20.10 1.22
C LYS A 147 4.06 20.77 0.20
N LYS A 148 5.06 20.05 -0.31
CA LYS A 148 5.99 20.56 -1.33
C LYS A 148 5.46 20.39 -2.76
N THR A 149 4.95 19.21 -3.09
CA THR A 149 4.58 18.85 -4.47
C THR A 149 3.11 19.09 -4.80
N GLY A 150 2.24 19.18 -3.78
CA GLY A 150 0.78 19.20 -3.95
C GLY A 150 0.19 17.89 -4.47
N LYS A 151 0.99 16.83 -4.64
CA LYS A 151 0.60 15.57 -5.28
C LYS A 151 0.68 14.40 -4.30
N LYS A 152 -0.38 13.60 -4.23
CA LYS A 152 -0.42 12.30 -3.55
C LYS A 152 -0.48 11.19 -4.60
N TRP A 153 0.39 10.20 -4.52
CA TRP A 153 0.35 9.04 -5.42
C TRP A 153 -0.25 7.85 -4.69
N MET A 154 -1.23 7.17 -5.29
CA MET A 154 -1.93 6.06 -4.62
C MET A 154 -0.98 4.94 -4.22
N LEU A 155 -0.15 4.45 -5.15
CA LEU A 155 0.82 3.38 -4.84
C LEU A 155 1.87 3.82 -3.81
N GLU A 156 2.29 5.09 -3.81
CA GLU A 156 3.22 5.60 -2.79
C GLU A 156 2.57 5.59 -1.41
N GLY A 157 1.29 6.01 -1.33
CA GLY A 157 0.48 5.93 -0.14
C GLY A 157 0.39 4.50 0.39
N ILE A 158 0.11 3.52 -0.47
CA ILE A 158 0.03 2.09 -0.10
C ILE A 158 1.38 1.59 0.44
N ILE A 159 2.47 1.84 -0.27
CA ILE A 159 3.83 1.39 0.12
C ILE A 159 4.25 1.98 1.47
N GLN A 160 3.97 3.26 1.71
CA GLN A 160 4.47 3.98 2.88
C GLN A 160 3.54 3.88 4.10
N THR A 161 2.23 3.71 3.89
CA THR A 161 1.21 3.80 4.94
C THR A 161 0.68 2.44 5.38
N GLN A 162 0.90 1.37 4.59
CA GLN A 162 0.46 -0.01 4.87
C GLN A 162 -0.98 -0.12 5.43
N ASN A 163 -1.91 0.65 4.88
CA ASN A 163 -3.11 1.03 5.63
C ASN A 163 -4.20 -0.05 5.79
N HIS A 164 -4.10 -1.24 5.18
CA HIS A 164 -5.16 -2.27 5.28
C HIS A 164 -4.67 -3.71 5.38
N GLY A 165 -3.41 -3.93 5.73
CA GLY A 165 -2.88 -5.27 5.89
C GLY A 165 -1.47 -5.19 6.42
N ASN A 166 -1.32 -4.79 7.68
CA ASN A 166 -0.04 -4.93 8.32
C ASN A 166 0.20 -6.44 8.44
N VAL A 167 0.94 -6.99 7.49
CA VAL A 167 1.20 -8.42 7.38
C VAL A 167 1.79 -8.92 8.70
N VAL A 168 2.52 -8.07 9.42
CA VAL A 168 3.02 -8.35 10.77
C VAL A 168 1.93 -8.37 11.84
N PHE A 169 0.94 -7.47 11.83
CA PHE A 169 -0.22 -7.61 12.73
C PHE A 169 -0.99 -8.88 12.43
N LEU A 170 -1.26 -9.19 11.14
CA LEU A 170 -1.92 -10.44 10.76
C LEU A 170 -1.15 -11.65 11.29
N LEU A 171 0.17 -11.65 11.16
CA LEU A 171 1.03 -12.73 11.64
C LEU A 171 1.13 -12.78 13.17
N PHE A 172 1.08 -11.64 13.86
CA PHE A 172 0.97 -11.58 15.31
C PHE A 172 -0.37 -12.14 15.79
N TYR A 173 -1.47 -11.81 15.11
CA TYR A 173 -2.79 -12.40 15.40
C TYR A 173 -2.79 -13.91 15.17
N ILE A 174 -2.21 -14.38 14.06
CA ILE A 174 -2.05 -15.81 13.78
C ILE A 174 -1.20 -16.47 14.87
N PHE A 175 -0.09 -15.84 15.27
CA PHE A 175 0.75 -16.30 16.37
C PHE A 175 -0.06 -16.44 17.66
N GLN A 176 -0.79 -15.39 18.06
CA GLN A 176 -1.59 -15.39 19.28
C GLN A 176 -2.72 -16.44 19.24
N PHE A 177 -3.30 -16.67 18.06
CA PHE A 177 -4.36 -17.65 17.87
C PHE A 177 -3.88 -19.10 17.98
N ILE A 178 -2.70 -19.41 17.42
CA ILE A 178 -2.10 -20.75 17.44
C ILE A 178 -1.46 -21.06 18.80
N THR A 179 -1.09 -20.01 19.53
CA THR A 179 -0.36 -20.09 20.78
C THR A 179 -1.28 -20.47 21.95
N PRO A 180 -1.04 -21.59 22.65
CA PRO A 180 -1.82 -21.96 23.82
C PRO A 180 -1.61 -21.00 25.00
N SER A 181 -2.52 -21.04 25.98
CA SER A 181 -2.43 -20.23 27.19
C SER A 181 -1.18 -20.55 28.04
N SER A 182 -0.58 -21.73 27.90
CA SER A 182 0.71 -22.09 28.50
C SER A 182 1.63 -22.80 27.49
N TYR A 183 2.94 -22.62 27.65
CA TYR A 183 3.96 -23.21 26.76
C TYR A 183 4.58 -24.49 27.35
N GLU A 184 4.26 -24.80 28.60
CA GLU A 184 4.85 -25.90 29.38
C GLU A 184 4.60 -27.29 28.76
N ASN A 185 3.58 -27.42 27.91
CA ASN A 185 3.24 -28.67 27.21
C ASN A 185 3.01 -28.45 25.70
N LEU A 186 3.80 -27.58 25.07
CA LEU A 186 3.74 -27.42 23.61
C LEU A 186 4.18 -28.73 22.91
N SER A 187 3.30 -29.27 22.08
CA SER A 187 3.68 -30.42 21.24
C SER A 187 4.80 -30.00 20.29
N GLY A 188 5.69 -30.94 19.94
CA GLY A 188 6.77 -30.67 19.00
C GLY A 188 6.27 -30.13 17.65
N PHE A 189 5.10 -30.60 17.20
CA PHE A 189 4.45 -30.11 15.98
C PHE A 189 3.98 -28.65 16.11
N THR A 190 3.37 -28.29 17.24
CA THR A 190 2.95 -26.90 17.50
C THR A 190 4.15 -25.96 17.57
N SER A 191 5.24 -26.38 18.21
CA SER A 191 6.48 -25.58 18.27
C SER A 191 7.09 -25.34 16.89
N VAL A 192 7.04 -26.33 15.99
CA VAL A 192 7.47 -26.17 14.59
C VAL A 192 6.61 -25.14 13.85
N ILE A 193 5.28 -25.21 14.00
CA ILE A 193 4.36 -24.26 13.36
C ILE A 193 4.64 -22.84 13.87
N ILE A 194 4.73 -22.65 15.19
CA ILE A 194 4.96 -21.33 15.78
C ILE A 194 6.30 -20.76 15.28
N ALA A 195 7.38 -21.53 15.35
CA ALA A 195 8.69 -21.10 14.87
C ALA A 195 8.66 -20.73 13.37
N PHE A 196 7.96 -21.51 12.54
CA PHE A 196 7.82 -21.25 11.11
C PHE A 196 7.05 -19.95 10.83
N VAL A 197 5.89 -19.77 11.47
CA VAL A 197 5.06 -18.57 11.33
C VAL A 197 5.81 -17.33 11.80
N THR A 198 6.46 -17.37 12.97
CA THR A 198 7.26 -16.25 13.48
C THR A 198 8.41 -15.91 12.53
N THR A 199 9.07 -16.92 11.97
CA THR A 199 10.18 -16.72 11.03
C THR A 199 9.70 -16.01 9.77
N LEU A 200 8.64 -16.52 9.15
CA LEU A 200 8.01 -15.88 7.98
C LEU A 200 7.54 -14.47 8.30
N ALA A 201 7.02 -14.23 9.51
CA ALA A 201 6.53 -12.94 9.92
C ALA A 201 7.60 -11.86 9.94
N ILE A 202 8.75 -12.18 10.52
CA ILE A 202 9.89 -11.27 10.56
C ILE A 202 10.42 -10.99 9.16
N ILE A 203 10.48 -12.01 8.29
CA ILE A 203 10.95 -11.83 6.91
C ILE A 203 10.01 -10.92 6.12
N ILE A 204 8.71 -11.20 6.14
CA ILE A 204 7.72 -10.40 5.41
C ILE A 204 7.61 -9.00 6.00
N GLY A 205 7.70 -8.86 7.33
CA GLY A 205 7.78 -7.57 8.02
C GLY A 205 8.99 -6.76 7.58
N TYR A 206 10.19 -7.35 7.60
CA TYR A 206 11.41 -6.70 7.15
C TYR A 206 11.33 -6.26 5.68
N ILE A 207 10.81 -7.12 4.80
CA ILE A 207 10.63 -6.81 3.38
C ILE A 207 9.67 -5.63 3.21
N SER A 208 8.51 -5.67 3.85
CA SER A 208 7.45 -4.66 3.66
C SER A 208 7.76 -3.33 4.34
N LEU A 209 8.44 -3.33 5.49
CA LEU A 209 8.71 -2.12 6.27
C LEU A 209 10.02 -1.43 5.90
N ILE A 210 11.00 -2.18 5.39
CA ILE A 210 12.35 -1.66 5.12
C ILE A 210 12.69 -1.79 3.64
N ILE A 211 12.68 -3.01 3.07
CA ILE A 211 13.17 -3.22 1.70
C ILE A 211 12.31 -2.48 0.65
N ILE A 212 10.99 -2.68 0.67
CA ILE A 212 10.09 -2.09 -0.33
C ILE A 212 10.09 -0.56 -0.23
N PRO A 213 9.94 0.06 0.96
CA PRO A 213 9.97 1.53 1.09
C PRO A 213 11.30 2.14 0.65
N ASN A 214 12.44 1.46 0.86
CA ASN A 214 13.75 1.91 0.36
C ASN A 214 13.84 1.85 -1.17
N LYS A 215 13.10 0.95 -1.81
CA LYS A 215 13.00 0.82 -3.27
C LYS A 215 11.80 1.55 -3.87
N ALA A 216 11.00 2.25 -3.06
CA ALA A 216 9.74 2.87 -3.47
C ALA A 216 9.91 3.84 -4.65
N LYS A 217 10.97 4.67 -4.65
CA LYS A 217 11.23 5.61 -5.74
C LYS A 217 11.31 4.89 -7.09
N LYS A 218 12.10 3.82 -7.18
CA LYS A 218 12.25 3.02 -8.41
C LYS A 218 10.92 2.39 -8.83
N LEU A 219 10.20 1.78 -7.88
CA LEU A 219 8.90 1.15 -8.14
C LEU A 219 7.85 2.16 -8.63
N LEU A 220 7.89 3.38 -8.12
CA LEU A 220 7.00 4.46 -8.52
C LEU A 220 7.36 5.01 -9.90
N GLU A 221 8.65 5.15 -10.21
CA GLU A 221 9.10 5.59 -11.54
C GLU A 221 8.81 4.56 -12.64
N GLU A 222 8.84 3.27 -12.30
CA GLU A 222 8.42 2.18 -13.21
C GLU A 222 6.90 2.20 -13.45
N GLN A 223 6.11 2.62 -12.45
CA GLN A 223 4.64 2.66 -12.56
C GLN A 223 4.13 3.97 -13.16
N TYR A 224 4.76 5.09 -12.82
CA TYR A 224 4.36 6.45 -13.16
C TYR A 224 5.61 7.15 -13.74
N PRO A 225 5.87 7.06 -15.06
CA PRO A 225 7.04 7.70 -15.66
C PRO A 225 7.14 9.21 -15.34
N GLU A 226 6.00 9.87 -15.24
CA GLU A 226 5.87 11.29 -14.88
C GLU A 226 6.33 11.61 -13.45
N TYR A 227 6.39 10.62 -12.57
CA TYR A 227 6.86 10.77 -11.19
C TYR A 227 8.31 11.31 -11.13
N LYS A 228 9.13 11.02 -12.16
CA LYS A 228 10.51 11.53 -12.30
C LYS A 228 10.58 13.05 -12.30
N PHE A 229 9.57 13.70 -12.87
CA PHE A 229 9.53 15.16 -13.03
C PHE A 229 8.87 15.88 -11.85
N THR A 230 8.35 15.14 -10.86
CA THR A 230 7.60 15.71 -9.73
C THR A 230 8.40 15.86 -8.43
N ASN A 231 9.64 15.35 -8.38
CA ASN A 231 10.50 15.37 -7.20
C ASN A 231 11.78 16.20 -7.35
N ASN A 232 11.88 16.99 -8.43
CA ASN A 232 12.91 18.03 -8.55
C ASN A 232 12.40 19.34 -7.93
#